data_AF-A0AAQ2HFT6-F1
#
_entry.id   AF-A0AAQ2HFT6-F1
#
_cell.length_a   1.000
_cell.length_b   1.000
_cell.length_c   1.000
_cell.angle_alpha   90.00
_cell.angle_beta   90.00
_cell.angle_gamma   90.00
#
_symmetry.space_group_name_H-M   'P 1'
#
loop_
_entity.id
_entity.type
_entity.pdbx_description
1 polymer ?
#
loop_
_entity_poly.entity_id
_entity_poly.type
_entity_poly.pdbx_seq_one_letter_code
_entity_poly.pdbx_strand_id
1 'polypeptide(L)'
;MPPTSSPRPSCYSPRTTKRPGSYRAHNSNLESSSWPSTWPSRRGRLETPSGRTSPWPQGPTLSARGSALSSLTPWHASWNLPVLLPELAPLLAWRAPENLHIAARYLIERLQEHDDITLADLSRAPHDALRDCSHVTVRYASETPSACQLAGYYHHNPPTITLHRSSTDGRDNFTVLHEFAHHLQQHDEDWALGVLAELTDFEANILQERVCDAFASAVLFPDDAVSAKIGTVLTAKFLAELHRDSSGSRSACCMKAIEVAPAGTECLVVYTDASGAVLFARSNSDSLYVVPFGSVQEDFARLFEAASARGGQANGIAQAGLRYSSGQTRDDLNIDLALDRTGIYAFAVVTPLYKFGEQTWQPDERECNSGSCGAVFSWTVDIVTCPKCGEPRCPDCSACGCEKPAEEVCLVCFMELSVVESGAGMTTHVDCA
;
A
#
# COMPACT_ATOMS: atom_id res chain seq x y z
N MET A 1 -16.91 -29.77 -59.07
CA MET A 1 -15.81 -30.66 -58.62
C MET A 1 -14.89 -29.85 -57.74
N PRO A 2 -14.57 -30.32 -56.53
CA PRO A 2 -13.86 -29.55 -55.50
C PRO A 2 -12.34 -29.58 -55.70
N PRO A 3 -11.59 -28.63 -55.12
CA PRO A 3 -10.16 -28.71 -54.98
C PRO A 3 -9.73 -29.37 -53.66
N THR A 4 -8.52 -29.91 -53.75
CA THR A 4 -7.69 -30.71 -52.84
C THR A 4 -7.06 -29.90 -51.68
N SER A 5 -7.14 -30.45 -50.46
CA SER A 5 -6.10 -30.69 -49.40
C SER A 5 -4.87 -29.76 -49.30
N SER A 6 -4.28 -29.29 -48.19
CA SER A 6 -4.24 -29.50 -46.70
C SER A 6 -3.30 -28.38 -46.12
N PRO A 7 -2.80 -28.31 -44.85
CA PRO A 7 -3.14 -28.98 -43.57
C PRO A 7 -3.36 -28.01 -42.37
N ARG A 8 -3.85 -28.57 -41.24
CA ARG A 8 -3.87 -27.97 -39.89
C ARG A 8 -2.64 -28.40 -39.06
N PRO A 9 -2.29 -27.65 -37.99
CA PRO A 9 -1.82 -28.22 -36.72
C PRO A 9 -2.81 -27.84 -35.57
N SER A 10 -3.49 -28.80 -34.94
CA SER A 10 -3.07 -29.59 -33.77
C SER A 10 -3.01 -28.80 -32.45
N CYS A 11 -4.16 -28.70 -31.77
CA CYS A 11 -4.23 -28.31 -30.36
C CYS A 11 -4.40 -29.57 -29.50
N TYR A 12 -3.47 -29.78 -28.57
CA TYR A 12 -3.54 -30.81 -27.54
C TYR A 12 -4.20 -30.19 -26.30
N SER A 13 -5.19 -30.88 -25.72
CA SER A 13 -5.89 -30.47 -24.51
C SER A 13 -6.18 -31.72 -23.69
N PRO A 14 -5.82 -31.79 -22.39
CA PRO A 14 -6.32 -32.84 -21.52
C PRO A 14 -7.54 -32.36 -20.72
N ARG A 15 -8.64 -33.09 -20.89
CA ARG A 15 -9.83 -33.08 -20.02
C ARG A 15 -9.50 -33.65 -18.66
N THR A 16 -10.07 -33.06 -17.61
CA THR A 16 -10.52 -33.82 -16.43
C THR A 16 -11.94 -33.38 -16.04
N THR A 17 -12.73 -34.36 -15.62
CA THR A 17 -14.17 -34.32 -15.35
C THR A 17 -14.47 -34.56 -13.88
N LYS A 18 -15.46 -33.84 -13.31
CA LYS A 18 -16.52 -34.24 -12.33
C LYS A 18 -16.88 -33.03 -11.43
N ARG A 19 -18.06 -32.42 -11.57
CA ARG A 19 -19.42 -32.72 -11.02
C ARG A 19 -19.71 -32.00 -9.68
N PRO A 20 -20.98 -31.63 -9.40
CA PRO A 20 -21.33 -30.35 -8.79
C PRO A 20 -21.83 -30.45 -7.33
N GLY A 21 -21.70 -29.36 -6.57
CA GLY A 21 -22.23 -29.24 -5.21
C GLY A 21 -22.42 -27.78 -4.75
N SER A 22 -23.70 -27.39 -4.66
CA SER A 22 -24.32 -26.35 -3.81
C SER A 22 -23.63 -24.99 -3.59
N TYR A 23 -24.25 -23.98 -4.19
CA TYR A 23 -24.14 -22.54 -3.88
C TYR A 23 -24.56 -22.21 -2.43
N ARG A 24 -23.73 -21.42 -1.73
CA ARG A 24 -24.18 -20.50 -0.68
C ARG A 24 -23.45 -19.17 -0.88
N ALA A 25 -24.23 -18.11 -1.13
CA ALA A 25 -23.73 -16.78 -1.40
C ALA A 25 -23.20 -16.11 -0.13
N HIS A 26 -21.97 -15.61 -0.18
CA HIS A 26 -21.43 -14.63 0.75
C HIS A 26 -20.74 -13.50 -0.03
N ASN A 27 -20.99 -12.28 0.43
CA ASN A 27 -20.60 -10.98 -0.13
C ASN A 27 -19.16 -10.96 -0.69
N SER A 28 -19.05 -10.60 -1.96
CA SER A 28 -17.77 -10.36 -2.65
C SER A 28 -17.72 -8.92 -3.17
N ASN A 29 -17.29 -7.99 -2.33
CA ASN A 29 -16.66 -6.73 -2.73
C ASN A 29 -15.25 -6.77 -2.14
N LEU A 30 -14.34 -7.50 -2.79
CA LEU A 30 -12.96 -7.69 -2.36
C LEU A 30 -12.05 -6.93 -3.33
N GLU A 31 -11.41 -5.89 -2.83
CA GLU A 31 -10.43 -5.10 -3.56
C GLU A 31 -9.06 -5.81 -3.53
N SER A 32 -8.65 -6.46 -4.63
CA SER A 32 -7.27 -6.96 -4.77
C SER A 32 -6.33 -5.81 -5.15
N SER A 33 -5.23 -5.65 -4.44
CA SER A 33 -4.20 -4.64 -4.68
C SER A 33 -3.13 -5.14 -5.66
N SER A 34 -2.92 -4.46 -6.78
CA SER A 34 -1.79 -4.66 -7.70
C SER A 34 -1.02 -3.34 -7.85
N TRP A 35 -0.21 -3.01 -6.85
CA TRP A 35 0.82 -1.97 -6.93
C TRP A 35 2.20 -2.66 -6.88
N PRO A 36 3.20 -2.24 -7.67
CA PRO A 36 4.54 -2.83 -7.60
C PRO A 36 5.20 -2.56 -6.24
N SER A 37 5.65 -3.64 -5.60
CA SER A 37 6.16 -3.69 -4.22
C SER A 37 7.67 -3.45 -4.10
N THR A 38 8.26 -2.53 -4.86
CA THR A 38 9.73 -2.34 -4.84
C THR A 38 10.15 -0.88 -4.76
N TRP A 39 10.38 -0.41 -3.53
CA TRP A 39 11.38 0.61 -3.22
C TRP A 39 12.40 -0.02 -2.25
N PRO A 40 13.72 0.19 -2.44
CA PRO A 40 14.73 -0.56 -1.70
C PRO A 40 14.91 -0.02 -0.27
N SER A 41 14.65 -0.86 0.74
CA SER A 41 15.07 -0.64 2.12
C SER A 41 16.61 -0.73 2.22
N ARG A 42 17.28 0.34 2.66
CA ARG A 42 18.73 0.31 2.93
C ARG A 42 19.01 -0.55 4.18
N ARG A 43 19.55 -1.76 4.00
CA ARG A 43 20.18 -2.52 5.10
C ARG A 43 21.68 -2.24 5.11
N GLY A 44 22.14 -1.37 6.02
CA GLY A 44 23.55 -1.23 6.37
C GLY A 44 23.80 -1.84 7.75
N ARG A 45 24.40 -3.03 7.80
CA ARG A 45 24.87 -3.69 9.02
C ARG A 45 26.22 -3.05 9.41
N LEU A 46 26.27 -2.33 10.53
CA LEU A 46 27.53 -1.85 11.12
C LEU A 46 27.93 -2.79 12.24
N GLU A 47 29.00 -3.55 12.00
CA GLU A 47 29.75 -4.26 13.03
C GLU A 47 30.73 -3.28 13.70
N THR A 48 30.71 -3.22 15.03
CA THR A 48 31.70 -2.50 15.83
C THR A 48 32.85 -3.42 16.23
N PRO A 49 34.10 -2.93 16.16
CA PRO A 49 35.15 -3.43 17.05
C PRO A 49 35.67 -2.33 17.99
N SER A 50 35.76 -2.73 19.25
CA SER A 50 36.42 -2.07 20.38
C SER A 50 37.93 -1.88 20.22
N GLY A 51 38.51 -0.79 20.75
CA GLY A 51 39.93 -0.78 21.16
C GLY A 51 40.68 0.55 21.29
N ARG A 52 40.80 1.03 22.55
CA ARG A 52 41.97 1.67 23.22
C ARG A 52 42.63 2.99 22.71
N THR A 53 42.39 4.04 23.52
CA THR A 53 43.33 4.94 24.25
C THR A 53 44.48 5.71 23.56
N SER A 54 44.49 7.03 23.85
CA SER A 54 45.62 7.92 24.27
C SER A 54 45.99 9.14 23.37
N PRO A 55 46.58 10.24 23.94
CA PRO A 55 46.06 11.60 23.73
C PRO A 55 47.06 12.72 23.30
N TRP A 56 46.48 13.89 22.89
CA TRP A 56 47.03 15.27 22.72
C TRP A 56 48.11 15.54 21.63
N PRO A 57 48.35 16.79 21.14
CA PRO A 57 47.94 18.12 21.64
C PRO A 57 47.35 19.12 20.61
N GLN A 58 46.99 20.30 21.13
CA GLN A 58 46.33 21.44 20.49
C GLN A 58 47.21 22.31 19.58
N GLY A 59 46.57 22.89 18.54
CA GLY A 59 46.86 24.20 17.95
C GLY A 59 47.30 24.19 16.47
N PRO A 60 47.16 25.29 15.70
CA PRO A 60 46.46 26.55 15.97
C PRO A 60 45.34 26.89 14.96
N THR A 61 44.51 27.84 15.36
CA THR A 61 43.46 28.53 14.62
C THR A 61 43.95 29.22 13.34
N LEU A 62 43.25 28.97 12.23
CA LEU A 62 43.21 29.88 11.07
C LEU A 62 41.77 30.06 10.59
N SER A 63 41.37 31.33 10.62
CA SER A 63 40.14 31.89 10.08
C SER A 63 40.17 31.88 8.54
N ALA A 64 39.07 31.44 7.90
CA ALA A 64 38.50 32.09 6.72
C ALA A 64 37.27 31.34 6.17
N ARG A 65 36.20 32.14 5.96
CA ARG A 65 35.22 32.06 4.85
C ARG A 65 34.13 30.96 4.88
N GLY A 66 32.97 31.40 5.38
CA GLY A 66 31.73 31.46 4.59
C GLY A 66 31.19 30.14 4.04
N SER A 67 30.51 29.37 4.90
CA SER A 67 29.54 28.37 4.44
C SER A 67 28.15 28.99 4.45
N ALA A 68 27.62 29.23 3.26
CA ALA A 68 26.20 29.43 3.04
C ALA A 68 25.49 28.11 3.35
N LEU A 69 24.91 28.02 4.54
CA LEU A 69 23.97 26.97 4.88
C LEU A 69 22.65 27.28 4.19
N SER A 70 22.25 26.34 3.33
CA SER A 70 20.97 26.26 2.65
C SER A 70 19.80 26.43 3.62
N SER A 71 19.21 27.62 3.59
CA SER A 71 17.87 27.85 4.08
C SER A 71 16.87 27.31 3.05
N LEU A 72 16.49 26.04 3.18
CA LEU A 72 15.31 25.50 2.50
C LEU A 72 14.08 26.18 3.13
N THR A 73 13.51 27.13 2.41
CA THR A 73 12.24 27.77 2.74
C THR A 73 11.10 26.80 2.41
N PRO A 74 9.97 26.84 3.15
CA PRO A 74 8.81 26.01 2.84
C PRO A 74 8.16 26.44 1.52
N TRP A 75 7.70 25.43 0.79
CA TRP A 75 7.06 25.39 -0.52
C TRP A 75 5.95 26.44 -0.75
N HIS A 76 6.33 27.68 -1.04
CA HIS A 76 5.44 28.70 -1.60
C HIS A 76 6.20 29.55 -2.63
N ALA A 77 6.67 28.93 -3.72
CA ALA A 77 7.18 29.67 -4.88
C ALA A 77 6.01 30.16 -5.75
N SER A 78 6.15 31.37 -6.28
CA SER A 78 5.12 32.10 -7.01
C SER A 78 4.63 31.40 -8.29
N TRP A 79 3.32 31.38 -8.49
CA TRP A 79 2.58 30.62 -9.51
C TRP A 79 2.52 31.23 -10.93
N ASN A 80 3.33 32.25 -11.26
CA ASN A 80 3.15 33.05 -12.48
C ASN A 80 4.27 32.92 -13.53
N LEU A 81 5.16 31.93 -13.43
CA LEU A 81 6.17 31.65 -14.45
C LEU A 81 5.85 30.30 -15.11
N PRO A 82 6.04 30.18 -16.45
CA PRO A 82 5.90 28.90 -17.12
C PRO A 82 6.86 27.88 -16.50
N VAL A 83 6.36 26.69 -16.21
CA VAL A 83 7.18 25.60 -15.67
C VAL A 83 8.08 25.11 -16.80
N LEU A 84 9.39 25.32 -16.63
CA LEU A 84 10.39 24.75 -17.52
C LEU A 84 10.79 23.37 -16.99
N LEU A 85 10.94 22.41 -17.90
CA LEU A 85 11.54 21.12 -17.56
C LEU A 85 12.98 21.35 -17.07
N PRO A 86 13.38 20.74 -15.95
CA PRO A 86 14.72 20.90 -15.42
C PRO A 86 15.74 20.22 -16.36
N GLU A 87 16.86 20.91 -16.61
CA GLU A 87 17.97 20.37 -17.40
C GLU A 87 18.71 19.30 -16.56
N LEU A 88 18.28 18.04 -16.65
CA LEU A 88 18.77 16.94 -15.83
C LEU A 88 18.97 15.67 -16.65
N ALA A 89 20.23 15.25 -16.81
CA ALA A 89 20.61 14.12 -17.67
C ALA A 89 20.70 12.71 -17.01
N PRO A 90 20.74 12.50 -15.67
CA PRO A 90 20.66 11.14 -15.13
C PRO A 90 19.25 10.78 -14.62
N LEU A 91 18.77 9.56 -14.91
CA LEU A 91 17.49 9.03 -14.40
C LEU A 91 17.37 9.19 -12.87
N LEU A 92 18.47 9.05 -12.14
CA LEU A 92 18.47 9.17 -10.67
C LEU A 92 17.97 10.54 -10.20
N ALA A 93 18.27 11.62 -10.93
CA ALA A 93 17.77 12.95 -10.61
C ALA A 93 16.26 13.01 -10.83
N TRP A 94 15.77 12.48 -11.95
CA TRP A 94 14.34 12.38 -12.24
C TRP A 94 13.54 11.51 -11.26
N ARG A 95 14.19 10.59 -10.54
CA ARG A 95 13.54 9.80 -9.50
C ARG A 95 13.23 10.58 -8.23
N ALA A 96 13.79 11.78 -8.06
CA ALA A 96 13.52 12.63 -6.92
C ALA A 96 12.07 13.15 -7.01
N PRO A 97 11.28 13.07 -5.91
CA PRO A 97 9.87 13.47 -5.92
C PRO A 97 9.63 14.89 -6.46
N GLU A 98 10.52 15.83 -6.17
CA GLU A 98 10.46 17.20 -6.64
C GLU A 98 10.52 17.31 -8.17
N ASN A 99 11.31 16.48 -8.85
CA ASN A 99 11.46 16.51 -10.30
C ASN A 99 10.27 15.84 -11.00
N LEU A 100 9.73 14.76 -10.41
CA LEU A 100 8.48 14.16 -10.87
C LEU A 100 7.31 15.13 -10.75
N HIS A 101 7.27 15.88 -9.65
CA HIS A 101 6.26 16.92 -9.44
C HIS A 101 6.38 18.05 -10.46
N ILE A 102 7.60 18.51 -10.77
CA ILE A 102 7.82 19.50 -11.83
C ILE A 102 7.35 18.98 -13.19
N ALA A 103 7.68 17.74 -13.56
CA ALA A 103 7.20 17.13 -14.81
C ALA A 103 5.67 17.00 -14.84
N ALA A 104 5.04 16.57 -13.74
CA ALA A 104 3.59 16.51 -13.64
C ALA A 104 2.94 17.89 -13.84
N ARG A 105 3.49 18.93 -13.21
CA ARG A 105 3.03 20.32 -13.39
C ARG A 105 3.21 20.81 -14.82
N TYR A 106 4.35 20.49 -15.44
CA TYR A 106 4.60 20.79 -16.84
C TYR A 106 3.51 20.19 -17.74
N LEU A 107 3.17 18.91 -17.56
CA LEU A 107 2.06 18.28 -18.30
C LEU A 107 0.70 18.90 -17.98
N ILE A 108 0.46 19.34 -16.74
CA ILE A 108 -0.76 20.08 -16.37
C ILE A 108 -0.83 21.43 -17.12
N GLU A 109 0.29 22.12 -17.33
CA GLU A 109 0.32 23.36 -18.13
C GLU A 109 0.02 23.08 -19.61
N ARG A 110 0.48 21.94 -20.15
CA ARG A 110 0.13 21.48 -21.51
C ARG A 110 -1.37 21.21 -21.70
N LEU A 111 -2.13 21.00 -20.62
CA LEU A 111 -3.61 20.92 -20.72
C LEU A 111 -4.21 22.17 -21.35
N GLN A 112 -3.56 23.33 -21.22
CA GLN A 112 -4.05 24.58 -21.83
C GLN A 112 -4.06 24.55 -23.36
N GLU A 113 -3.36 23.59 -23.98
CA GLU A 113 -3.37 23.37 -25.43
C GLU A 113 -4.58 22.55 -25.89
N HIS A 114 -5.37 22.02 -24.93
CA HIS A 114 -6.63 21.33 -25.16
C HIS A 114 -7.80 22.27 -24.85
N ASP A 115 -8.45 22.80 -25.88
CA ASP A 115 -9.49 23.82 -25.76
C ASP A 115 -10.80 23.32 -25.09
N ASP A 116 -10.98 22.00 -24.99
CA ASP A 116 -12.23 21.35 -24.58
C ASP A 116 -12.22 20.73 -23.17
N ILE A 117 -11.10 20.80 -22.46
CA ILE A 117 -10.98 20.26 -21.10
C ILE A 117 -10.27 21.25 -20.17
N THR A 118 -10.77 21.39 -18.95
CA THR A 118 -10.09 22.12 -17.89
C THR A 118 -9.54 21.19 -16.81
N LEU A 119 -8.50 21.63 -16.09
CA LEU A 119 -8.00 20.93 -14.90
C LEU A 119 -9.10 20.71 -13.85
N ALA A 120 -10.02 21.67 -13.69
CA ALA A 120 -11.12 21.56 -12.75
C ALA A 120 -12.10 20.44 -13.12
N ASP A 121 -12.35 20.24 -14.42
CA ASP A 121 -13.19 19.14 -14.90
C ASP A 121 -12.50 17.79 -14.70
N LEU A 122 -11.21 17.69 -15.03
CA LEU A 122 -10.42 16.49 -14.78
C LEU A 122 -10.35 16.14 -13.30
N SER A 123 -10.17 17.12 -12.41
CA SER A 123 -10.07 16.87 -10.97
C SER A 123 -11.41 16.35 -10.40
N ARG A 124 -12.52 16.92 -10.84
CA ARG A 124 -13.86 16.62 -10.33
C ARG A 124 -14.44 15.32 -10.89
N ALA A 125 -14.34 15.11 -12.20
CA ALA A 125 -14.94 13.99 -12.91
C ALA A 125 -14.07 13.55 -14.11
N PRO A 126 -12.90 12.92 -13.86
CA PRO A 126 -11.94 12.60 -14.92
C PRO A 126 -12.54 11.83 -16.10
N HIS A 127 -13.40 10.84 -15.81
CA HIS A 127 -14.06 10.05 -16.84
C HIS A 127 -15.00 10.86 -17.72
N ASP A 128 -15.85 11.70 -17.12
CA ASP A 128 -16.81 12.48 -17.88
C ASP A 128 -16.08 13.53 -18.72
N ALA A 129 -15.07 14.19 -18.14
CA ALA A 129 -14.23 15.16 -18.84
C ALA A 129 -13.53 14.52 -20.05
N LEU A 130 -12.90 13.35 -19.89
CA LEU A 130 -12.17 12.69 -20.96
C LEU A 130 -13.06 11.95 -21.97
N ARG A 131 -14.29 11.56 -21.59
CA ARG A 131 -15.26 10.99 -22.54
C ARG A 131 -15.67 12.03 -23.58
N ASP A 132 -15.80 13.28 -23.16
CA ASP A 132 -16.29 14.37 -24.00
C ASP A 132 -15.13 15.11 -24.71
N CYS A 133 -13.89 14.65 -24.52
CA CYS A 133 -12.67 15.12 -25.18
C CYS A 133 -12.63 14.77 -26.68
N SER A 134 -12.27 15.73 -27.51
CA SER A 134 -12.02 15.55 -28.94
C SER A 134 -10.63 15.00 -29.27
N HIS A 135 -9.68 15.08 -28.34
CA HIS A 135 -8.29 14.67 -28.56
C HIS A 135 -8.02 13.18 -28.26
N VAL A 136 -8.88 12.54 -27.46
CA VAL A 136 -8.73 11.13 -27.09
C VAL A 136 -10.08 10.42 -27.01
N THR A 137 -10.12 9.16 -27.44
CA THR A 137 -11.31 8.31 -27.27
C THR A 137 -11.16 7.42 -26.04
N VAL A 138 -12.08 7.49 -25.07
CA VAL A 138 -12.10 6.57 -23.92
C VAL A 138 -13.02 5.37 -24.18
N ARG A 139 -12.53 4.15 -23.95
CA ARG A 139 -13.27 2.90 -24.11
C ARG A 139 -13.11 1.99 -22.90
N TYR A 140 -14.15 1.22 -22.61
CA TYR A 140 -14.07 0.13 -21.65
C TYR A 140 -13.91 -1.20 -22.39
N ALA A 141 -12.92 -2.00 -22.00
CA ALA A 141 -12.76 -3.35 -22.51
C ALA A 141 -13.93 -4.23 -22.03
N SER A 142 -14.49 -5.03 -22.94
CA SER A 142 -15.57 -5.98 -22.65
C SER A 142 -15.11 -7.22 -21.91
N GLU A 143 -13.81 -7.51 -21.93
CA GLU A 143 -13.19 -8.66 -21.27
C GLU A 143 -12.21 -8.17 -20.20
N THR A 144 -12.40 -8.64 -18.97
CA THR A 144 -11.36 -8.57 -17.94
C THR A 144 -10.30 -9.62 -18.26
N PRO A 145 -9.05 -9.24 -18.60
CA PRO A 145 -7.98 -10.21 -18.71
C PRO A 145 -7.86 -10.97 -17.39
N SER A 146 -7.62 -12.29 -17.50
CA SER A 146 -7.40 -13.13 -16.32
C SER A 146 -6.25 -12.56 -15.50
N ALA A 147 -6.54 -12.21 -14.25
CA ALA A 147 -5.60 -11.89 -13.17
C ALA A 147 -4.31 -11.13 -13.57
N CYS A 148 -4.31 -9.82 -13.26
CA CYS A 148 -3.14 -9.08 -12.73
C CYS A 148 -2.27 -8.18 -13.64
N GLN A 149 -2.58 -7.81 -14.89
CA GLN A 149 -1.54 -7.06 -15.67
C GLN A 149 -1.78 -5.66 -16.22
N LEU A 150 -2.99 -5.17 -16.52
CA LEU A 150 -3.15 -3.78 -16.95
C LEU A 150 -4.53 -3.25 -16.53
N ALA A 151 -4.57 -2.21 -15.70
CA ALA A 151 -5.82 -1.52 -15.34
C ALA A 151 -6.34 -0.68 -16.51
N GLY A 152 -5.43 -0.19 -17.35
CA GLY A 152 -5.70 0.48 -18.61
C GLY A 152 -4.49 0.41 -19.52
N TYR A 153 -4.64 0.94 -20.73
CA TYR A 153 -3.53 1.23 -21.63
C TYR A 153 -3.92 2.31 -22.64
N TYR A 154 -2.93 3.07 -23.09
CA TYR A 154 -3.04 4.08 -24.13
C TYR A 154 -2.56 3.57 -25.49
N HIS A 155 -3.30 3.91 -26.54
CA HIS A 155 -2.93 3.72 -27.94
C HIS A 155 -2.84 5.07 -28.64
N HIS A 156 -1.73 5.34 -29.34
CA HIS A 156 -1.50 6.65 -29.96
C HIS A 156 -2.21 6.84 -31.32
N ASN A 157 -2.61 5.78 -32.02
CA ASN A 157 -3.20 5.89 -33.36
C ASN A 157 -4.36 4.91 -33.62
N PRO A 158 -5.62 5.39 -33.68
CA PRO A 158 -6.04 6.71 -33.22
C PRO A 158 -5.86 6.85 -31.69
N PRO A 159 -5.65 8.05 -31.14
CA PRO A 159 -5.55 8.28 -29.70
C PRO A 159 -6.73 7.67 -28.93
N THR A 160 -6.47 6.58 -28.21
CA THR A 160 -7.50 5.79 -27.52
C THR A 160 -7.00 5.33 -26.16
N ILE A 161 -7.76 5.63 -25.12
CA ILE A 161 -7.56 5.09 -23.77
C ILE A 161 -8.50 3.92 -23.58
N THR A 162 -7.97 2.73 -23.30
CA THR A 162 -8.77 1.55 -22.96
C THR A 162 -8.65 1.26 -21.47
N LEU A 163 -9.78 1.09 -20.80
CA LEU A 163 -9.87 0.83 -19.37
C LEU A 163 -10.51 -0.52 -19.10
N HIS A 164 -9.99 -1.22 -18.11
CA HIS A 164 -10.65 -2.35 -17.48
C HIS A 164 -11.33 -1.86 -16.20
N ARG A 165 -12.66 -1.96 -16.13
CA ARG A 165 -13.42 -1.50 -14.95
C ARG A 165 -12.87 -2.13 -13.68
N SER A 166 -12.52 -1.28 -12.73
CA SER A 166 -12.12 -1.69 -11.39
C SER A 166 -13.34 -1.83 -10.48
N SER A 167 -13.08 -2.20 -9.23
CA SER A 167 -14.08 -2.29 -8.17
C SER A 167 -14.54 -0.93 -7.64
N THR A 168 -13.85 0.17 -7.98
CA THR A 168 -14.17 1.53 -7.51
C THR A 168 -13.90 2.58 -8.58
N ASP A 169 -14.78 3.57 -8.66
CA ASP A 169 -14.63 4.72 -9.58
C ASP A 169 -13.32 5.48 -9.32
N GLY A 170 -12.86 5.55 -8.06
CA GLY A 170 -11.62 6.24 -7.72
C GLY A 170 -10.35 5.57 -8.28
N ARG A 171 -10.38 4.26 -8.55
CA ARG A 171 -9.29 3.57 -9.26
C ARG A 171 -9.37 3.84 -10.75
N ASP A 172 -10.57 3.75 -11.32
CA ASP A 172 -10.78 4.03 -12.74
C ASP A 172 -10.41 5.48 -13.08
N ASN A 173 -10.72 6.43 -12.18
CA ASN A 173 -10.32 7.84 -12.24
C ASN A 173 -8.79 8.02 -12.28
N PHE A 174 -8.06 7.30 -11.42
CA PHE A 174 -6.60 7.36 -11.44
C PHE A 174 -6.06 6.77 -12.75
N THR A 175 -6.57 5.62 -13.16
CA THR A 175 -6.13 4.95 -14.39
C THR A 175 -6.40 5.81 -15.62
N VAL A 176 -7.58 6.40 -15.78
CA VAL A 176 -7.88 7.23 -16.96
C VAL A 176 -6.98 8.47 -17.03
N LEU A 177 -6.65 9.08 -15.88
CA LEU A 177 -5.71 10.19 -15.82
C LEU A 177 -4.26 9.76 -16.11
N HIS A 178 -3.85 8.59 -15.62
CA HIS A 178 -2.55 8.00 -15.92
C HIS A 178 -2.40 7.77 -17.43
N GLU A 179 -3.38 7.16 -18.07
CA GLU A 179 -3.34 6.93 -19.53
C GLU A 179 -3.43 8.24 -20.32
N PHE A 180 -4.15 9.24 -19.80
CA PHE A 180 -4.17 10.56 -20.41
C PHE A 180 -2.82 11.28 -20.29
N ALA A 181 -2.07 11.07 -19.22
CA ALA A 181 -0.69 11.58 -19.12
C ALA A 181 0.22 10.95 -20.19
N HIS A 182 0.03 9.67 -20.52
CA HIS A 182 0.74 9.07 -21.66
C HIS A 182 0.37 9.75 -22.99
N HIS A 183 -0.91 10.13 -23.17
CA HIS A 183 -1.33 10.89 -24.33
C HIS A 183 -0.57 12.22 -24.43
N LEU A 184 -0.52 12.99 -23.34
CA LEU A 184 0.20 14.27 -23.29
C LEU A 184 1.69 14.09 -23.61
N GLN A 185 2.36 13.13 -22.94
CA GLN A 185 3.78 12.86 -23.17
C GLN A 185 4.09 12.45 -24.61
N GLN A 186 3.20 11.73 -25.29
CA GLN A 186 3.38 11.32 -26.68
C GLN A 186 3.22 12.45 -27.70
N HIS A 187 2.59 13.57 -27.31
CA HIS A 187 2.36 14.72 -28.18
C HIS A 187 3.22 15.93 -27.80
N ASP A 188 4.12 15.78 -26.83
CA ASP A 188 5.00 16.84 -26.35
C ASP A 188 6.41 16.67 -26.92
N GLU A 189 6.78 17.53 -27.88
CA GLU A 189 8.09 17.50 -28.54
C GLU A 189 9.24 17.87 -27.59
N ASP A 190 9.01 18.81 -26.66
CA ASP A 190 10.00 19.25 -25.68
C ASP A 190 10.31 18.13 -24.67
N TRP A 191 9.30 17.37 -24.24
CA TRP A 191 9.45 16.17 -23.43
C TRP A 191 10.23 15.08 -24.17
N ALA A 192 9.83 14.80 -25.42
CA ALA A 192 10.45 13.75 -26.23
C ALA A 192 11.92 14.04 -26.53
N LEU A 193 12.23 15.26 -26.99
CA LEU A 193 13.58 15.64 -27.42
C LEU A 193 14.46 16.13 -26.27
N GLY A 194 13.88 16.83 -25.29
CA GLY A 194 14.61 17.45 -24.19
C GLY A 194 14.84 16.56 -22.97
N VAL A 195 14.03 15.51 -22.80
CA VAL A 195 14.14 14.59 -21.64
C VAL A 195 14.35 13.16 -22.08
N LEU A 196 13.47 12.61 -22.91
CA LEU A 196 13.49 11.17 -23.21
C LEU A 196 14.65 10.76 -24.11
N ALA A 197 15.07 11.61 -25.05
CA ALA A 197 16.19 11.34 -25.96
C ALA A 197 17.54 11.14 -25.24
N GLU A 198 17.68 11.64 -24.01
CA GLU A 198 18.88 11.54 -23.18
C GLU A 198 18.91 10.25 -22.33
N LEU A 199 17.83 9.46 -22.35
CA LEU A 199 17.67 8.25 -21.54
C LEU A 199 17.71 7.00 -22.41
N THR A 200 18.08 5.86 -21.81
CA THR A 200 17.85 4.56 -22.48
C THR A 200 16.35 4.23 -22.51
N ASP A 201 15.90 3.41 -23.47
CA ASP A 201 14.48 2.99 -23.58
C ASP A 201 13.90 2.48 -22.26
N PHE A 202 14.68 1.72 -21.49
CA PHE A 202 14.27 1.20 -20.19
C PHE A 202 14.09 2.31 -19.14
N GLU A 203 15.00 3.26 -19.10
CA GLU A 203 14.95 4.39 -18.18
C GLU A 203 13.83 5.36 -18.53
N ALA A 204 13.65 5.62 -19.83
CA ALA A 204 12.55 6.41 -20.37
C ALA A 204 11.20 5.80 -19.97
N ASN A 205 10.98 4.51 -20.18
CA ASN A 205 9.75 3.84 -19.78
C ASN A 205 9.49 3.99 -18.26
N ILE A 206 10.50 3.77 -17.41
CA ILE A 206 10.34 3.95 -15.95
C ILE A 206 9.97 5.39 -15.59
N LEU A 207 10.58 6.37 -16.26
CA LEU A 207 10.30 7.77 -16.01
C LEU A 207 8.89 8.15 -16.45
N GLN A 208 8.49 7.75 -17.66
CA GLN A 208 7.17 8.02 -18.21
C GLN A 208 6.05 7.54 -17.26
N GLU A 209 6.13 6.29 -16.80
CA GLU A 209 5.16 5.71 -15.86
C GLU A 209 5.07 6.51 -14.55
N ARG A 210 6.22 6.91 -13.99
CA ARG A 210 6.27 7.70 -12.76
C ARG A 210 5.71 9.11 -12.93
N VAL A 211 5.90 9.71 -14.09
CA VAL A 211 5.35 11.02 -14.43
C VAL A 211 3.85 10.90 -14.65
N CYS A 212 3.36 9.82 -15.26
CA CYS A 212 1.92 9.53 -15.36
C CYS A 212 1.28 9.39 -13.98
N ASP A 213 1.90 8.65 -13.06
CA ASP A 213 1.43 8.51 -11.68
C ASP A 213 1.43 9.87 -10.94
N ALA A 214 2.48 10.67 -11.10
CA ALA A 214 2.59 11.99 -10.49
C ALA A 214 1.55 12.97 -11.06
N PHE A 215 1.30 12.93 -12.37
CA PHE A 215 0.26 13.71 -13.03
C PHE A 215 -1.13 13.33 -12.51
N ALA A 216 -1.48 12.04 -12.51
CA ALA A 216 -2.77 11.58 -12.02
C ALA A 216 -2.99 11.97 -10.55
N SER A 217 -1.95 11.84 -9.72
CA SER A 217 -1.97 12.31 -8.32
C SER A 217 -2.21 13.82 -8.21
N ALA A 218 -1.48 14.64 -8.98
CA ALA A 218 -1.59 16.09 -8.94
C ALA A 218 -2.95 16.62 -9.43
N VAL A 219 -3.56 15.95 -10.42
CA VAL A 219 -4.91 16.29 -10.90
C VAL A 219 -5.98 15.92 -9.87
N LEU A 220 -5.89 14.74 -9.25
CA LEU A 220 -6.85 14.29 -8.23
C LEU A 220 -6.71 15.04 -6.91
N PHE A 221 -5.50 15.48 -6.58
CA PHE A 221 -5.18 16.14 -5.31
C PHE A 221 -4.39 17.44 -5.58
N PRO A 222 -5.07 18.51 -6.07
CA PRO A 222 -4.42 19.79 -6.33
C PRO A 222 -3.67 20.33 -5.11
N ASP A 223 -2.45 20.85 -5.32
CA ASP A 223 -1.56 21.25 -4.23
C ASP A 223 -2.14 22.35 -3.33
N ASP A 224 -2.92 23.27 -3.90
CA ASP A 224 -3.61 24.32 -3.15
C ASP A 224 -4.66 23.74 -2.20
N ALA A 225 -5.45 22.78 -2.70
CA ALA A 225 -6.45 22.06 -1.90
C ALA A 225 -5.79 21.20 -0.80
N VAL A 226 -4.65 20.58 -1.08
CA VAL A 226 -3.88 19.81 -0.09
C VAL A 226 -3.24 20.73 0.94
N SER A 227 -2.55 21.78 0.50
CA SER A 227 -1.83 22.74 1.35
C SER A 227 -2.76 23.50 2.29
N ALA A 228 -3.98 23.80 1.85
CA ALA A 228 -4.99 24.45 2.68
C ALA A 228 -5.51 23.58 3.84
N LYS A 229 -5.36 22.25 3.75
CA LYS A 229 -5.89 21.27 4.72
C LYS A 229 -4.81 20.65 5.58
N ILE A 230 -3.61 20.47 5.04
CA ILE A 230 -2.53 19.79 5.77
C ILE A 230 -2.03 20.69 6.90
N GLY A 231 -2.06 20.14 8.11
CA GLY A 231 -1.53 20.82 9.29
C GLY A 231 -0.02 20.59 9.45
N THR A 232 0.50 21.03 10.58
CA THR A 232 1.89 20.71 11.01
C THR A 232 2.08 19.24 11.38
N VAL A 233 0.98 18.49 11.54
CA VAL A 233 0.94 17.06 11.83
C VAL A 233 -0.06 16.40 10.88
N LEU A 234 0.32 15.25 10.34
CA LEU A 234 -0.58 14.43 9.54
C LEU A 234 -1.64 13.78 10.46
N THR A 235 -2.92 13.92 10.10
CA THR A 235 -4.05 13.39 10.88
C THR A 235 -4.94 12.51 10.01
N ALA A 236 -5.67 11.56 10.61
CA ALA A 236 -6.66 10.78 9.88
C ALA A 236 -7.80 11.65 9.37
N LYS A 237 -8.13 12.73 10.09
CA LYS A 237 -9.11 13.72 9.64
C LYS A 237 -8.70 14.36 8.31
N PHE A 238 -7.43 14.70 8.13
CA PHE A 238 -6.93 15.20 6.84
C PHE A 238 -7.21 14.21 5.71
N LEU A 239 -6.96 12.90 5.91
CA LEU A 239 -7.27 11.90 4.88
C LEU A 239 -8.77 11.78 4.61
N ALA A 240 -9.62 11.81 5.65
CA ALA A 240 -11.06 11.78 5.49
C ALA A 240 -11.58 12.99 4.68
N GLU A 241 -11.05 14.19 4.95
CA GLU A 241 -11.35 15.41 4.20
C GLU A 241 -10.82 15.38 2.77
N LEU A 242 -9.57 14.89 2.58
CA LEU A 242 -8.97 14.72 1.26
C LEU A 242 -9.79 13.75 0.40
N HIS A 243 -10.23 12.64 0.97
CA HIS A 243 -11.09 11.69 0.28
C HIS A 243 -12.47 12.30 -0.01
N ARG A 244 -13.07 13.02 0.94
CA ARG A 244 -14.38 13.67 0.72
C ARG A 244 -14.33 14.67 -0.44
N ASP A 245 -13.25 15.43 -0.53
CA ASP A 245 -13.14 16.58 -1.42
C ASP A 245 -12.46 16.23 -2.75
N SER A 246 -12.11 14.95 -2.99
CA SER A 246 -11.50 14.48 -4.23
C SER A 246 -12.28 13.31 -4.87
N SER A 247 -12.02 13.09 -6.15
CA SER A 247 -12.50 11.94 -6.91
C SER A 247 -11.55 10.73 -6.80
N GLY A 248 -10.50 10.82 -5.99
CA GLY A 248 -9.51 9.77 -5.78
C GLY A 248 -9.99 8.62 -4.88
N SER A 249 -9.36 7.46 -5.01
CA SER A 249 -9.60 6.31 -4.13
C SER A 249 -9.03 6.51 -2.71
N ARG A 250 -9.48 5.70 -1.74
CA ARG A 250 -8.92 5.68 -0.37
C ARG A 250 -7.42 5.36 -0.37
N SER A 251 -6.98 4.39 -1.16
CA SER A 251 -5.56 4.07 -1.34
C SER A 251 -4.77 5.26 -1.90
N ALA A 252 -5.34 5.98 -2.88
CA ALA A 252 -4.68 7.15 -3.45
C ALA A 252 -4.57 8.28 -2.41
N CYS A 253 -5.59 8.49 -1.57
CA CYS A 253 -5.52 9.42 -0.44
C CYS A 253 -4.41 9.03 0.55
N CYS A 254 -4.26 7.74 0.86
CA CYS A 254 -3.18 7.25 1.73
C CYS A 254 -1.79 7.47 1.12
N MET A 255 -1.63 7.23 -0.18
CA MET A 255 -0.37 7.49 -0.89
C MET A 255 -0.04 8.99 -0.89
N LYS A 256 -1.02 9.85 -1.21
CA LYS A 256 -0.84 11.30 -1.19
C LYS A 256 -0.48 11.78 0.21
N ALA A 257 -1.12 11.25 1.26
CA ALA A 257 -0.82 11.59 2.64
C ALA A 257 0.63 11.28 3.04
N ILE A 258 1.20 10.17 2.55
CA ILE A 258 2.61 9.81 2.76
C ILE A 258 3.53 10.77 2.01
N GLU A 259 3.19 11.12 0.76
CA GLU A 259 3.95 12.05 -0.08
C GLU A 259 4.04 13.45 0.53
N VAL A 260 2.92 13.95 1.08
CA VAL A 260 2.85 15.32 1.64
C VAL A 260 3.06 15.38 3.15
N ALA A 261 3.39 14.26 3.80
CA ALA A 261 3.60 14.23 5.24
C ALA A 261 4.65 15.28 5.65
N PRO A 262 4.39 16.10 6.70
CA PRO A 262 5.33 17.12 7.12
C PRO A 262 6.72 16.53 7.42
N ALA A 263 7.78 17.24 7.03
CA ALA A 263 9.15 16.74 7.16
C ALA A 263 9.46 16.27 8.60
N GLY A 264 10.04 15.07 8.73
CA GLY A 264 10.34 14.46 10.03
C GLY A 264 9.13 13.86 10.76
N THR A 265 7.98 13.73 10.08
CA THR A 265 6.83 12.94 10.57
C THR A 265 7.03 11.49 10.17
N GLU A 266 7.28 10.62 11.14
CA GLU A 266 7.22 9.17 10.94
C GLU A 266 5.79 8.70 11.13
N CYS A 267 5.19 8.11 10.09
CA CYS A 267 3.84 7.63 10.14
C CYS A 267 3.60 6.38 9.29
N LEU A 268 2.66 5.58 9.76
CA LEU A 268 2.01 4.50 9.03
C LEU A 268 0.56 4.94 8.79
N VAL A 269 0.18 5.00 7.52
CA VAL A 269 -1.18 5.33 7.10
C VAL A 269 -1.88 4.05 6.69
N VAL A 270 -3.08 3.85 7.22
CA VAL A 270 -3.91 2.67 6.98
C VAL A 270 -5.30 3.11 6.54
N TYR A 271 -5.96 2.34 5.68
CA TYR A 271 -7.42 2.36 5.61
C TYR A 271 -8.00 0.97 5.89
N THR A 272 -9.11 0.95 6.62
CA THR A 272 -9.69 -0.24 7.25
C THR A 272 -11.22 -0.19 7.22
N ASP A 273 -11.86 -1.34 7.38
CA ASP A 273 -13.31 -1.43 7.59
C ASP A 273 -13.70 -1.40 9.08
N ALA A 274 -15.00 -1.49 9.36
CA ALA A 274 -15.55 -1.47 10.72
C ALA A 274 -15.06 -2.63 11.61
N SER A 275 -14.61 -3.74 11.03
CA SER A 275 -14.08 -4.87 11.78
C SER A 275 -12.60 -4.70 12.17
N GLY A 276 -11.95 -3.63 11.70
CA GLY A 276 -10.51 -3.44 11.85
C GLY A 276 -9.69 -4.23 10.83
N ALA A 277 -10.31 -4.77 9.77
CA ALA A 277 -9.58 -5.44 8.70
C ALA A 277 -8.81 -4.41 7.87
N VAL A 278 -7.49 -4.61 7.74
CA VAL A 278 -6.62 -3.74 6.96
C VAL A 278 -6.87 -3.97 5.47
N LEU A 279 -7.25 -2.92 4.76
CA LEU A 279 -7.48 -2.97 3.32
C LEU A 279 -6.35 -2.28 2.55
N PHE A 280 -5.57 -1.45 3.21
CA PHE A 280 -4.32 -0.89 2.70
C PHE A 280 -3.49 -0.32 3.82
N ALA A 281 -2.17 -0.38 3.66
CA ALA A 281 -1.25 0.20 4.61
C ALA A 281 0.02 0.67 3.87
N ARG A 282 0.55 1.82 4.28
CA ARG A 282 1.80 2.38 3.75
C ARG A 282 2.52 3.17 4.85
N SER A 283 3.83 3.04 4.93
CA SER A 283 4.67 3.77 5.87
C SER A 283 5.67 4.65 5.14
N ASN A 284 6.03 5.78 5.74
CA ASN A 284 7.13 6.64 5.29
C ASN A 284 8.40 6.51 6.15
N SER A 285 8.39 5.60 7.13
CA SER A 285 9.51 5.39 8.04
C SER A 285 9.90 3.92 8.10
N ASP A 286 11.21 3.67 8.21
CA ASP A 286 11.79 2.36 8.49
C ASP A 286 11.49 1.89 9.93
N SER A 287 11.08 2.82 10.82
CA SER A 287 10.72 2.52 12.20
C SER A 287 9.31 1.94 12.32
N LEU A 288 8.43 2.20 11.36
CA LEU A 288 7.04 1.74 11.34
C LEU A 288 6.83 0.75 10.19
N TYR A 289 6.78 -0.54 10.50
CA TYR A 289 6.49 -1.55 9.50
C TYR A 289 5.04 -1.48 9.03
N VAL A 290 4.80 -1.94 7.80
CA VAL A 290 3.47 -2.00 7.21
C VAL A 290 2.70 -3.20 7.78
N VAL A 291 1.49 -2.96 8.29
CA VAL A 291 0.60 -4.03 8.76
C VAL A 291 0.06 -4.86 7.58
N PRO A 292 -0.14 -6.18 7.73
CA PRO A 292 -0.51 -7.03 6.61
C PRO A 292 -1.92 -6.73 6.06
N PHE A 293 -2.07 -6.73 4.74
CA PHE A 293 -3.38 -6.68 4.10
C PHE A 293 -4.27 -7.86 4.54
N GLY A 294 -5.54 -7.58 4.79
CA GLY A 294 -6.54 -8.53 5.27
C GLY A 294 -6.43 -8.89 6.75
N SER A 295 -5.38 -8.45 7.45
CA SER A 295 -5.24 -8.70 8.90
C SER A 295 -6.25 -7.86 9.69
N VAL A 296 -6.85 -8.47 10.71
CA VAL A 296 -7.77 -7.79 11.64
C VAL A 296 -7.00 -7.26 12.83
N GLN A 297 -7.04 -5.95 13.01
CA GLN A 297 -6.36 -5.22 14.08
C GLN A 297 -7.39 -4.71 15.09
N GLU A 298 -7.34 -5.21 16.31
CA GLU A 298 -8.34 -4.92 17.36
C GLU A 298 -8.41 -3.45 17.72
N ASP A 299 -7.27 -2.77 17.78
CA ASP A 299 -7.23 -1.34 18.08
C ASP A 299 -7.91 -0.50 17.00
N PHE A 300 -7.89 -0.94 15.73
CA PHE A 300 -8.63 -0.26 14.66
C PHE A 300 -10.14 -0.48 14.80
N ALA A 301 -10.59 -1.69 15.09
CA ALA A 301 -12.01 -1.98 15.33
C ALA A 301 -12.56 -1.15 16.50
N ARG A 302 -11.85 -1.15 17.63
CA ARG A 302 -12.19 -0.39 18.84
C ARG A 302 -12.28 1.11 18.56
N LEU A 303 -11.31 1.68 17.85
CA LEU A 303 -11.31 3.10 17.51
C LEU A 303 -12.37 3.44 16.45
N PHE A 304 -12.69 2.52 15.54
CA PHE A 304 -13.78 2.67 14.59
C PHE A 304 -15.13 2.81 15.31
N GLU A 305 -15.43 1.93 16.27
CA GLU A 305 -16.63 2.01 17.09
C GLU A 305 -16.69 3.33 17.87
N ALA A 306 -15.57 3.72 18.48
CA ALA A 306 -15.48 5.00 19.20
C ALA A 306 -15.70 6.20 18.28
N ALA A 307 -15.14 6.19 17.06
CA ALA A 307 -15.32 7.25 16.08
C ALA A 307 -16.78 7.33 15.61
N SER A 308 -17.42 6.19 15.40
CA SER A 308 -18.84 6.08 15.04
C SER A 308 -19.74 6.71 16.10
N ALA A 309 -19.41 6.53 17.39
CA ALA A 309 -20.16 7.12 18.49
C ALA A 309 -19.87 8.62 18.72
N ARG A 310 -18.73 9.15 18.24
CA ARG A 310 -18.22 10.50 18.56
C ARG A 310 -18.22 11.48 17.38
N GLY A 311 -18.99 11.20 16.34
CA GLY A 311 -19.13 12.10 15.20
C GLY A 311 -18.00 11.98 14.16
N GLY A 312 -17.39 10.81 14.04
CA GLY A 312 -16.52 10.44 12.92
C GLY A 312 -15.02 10.47 13.19
N GLN A 313 -14.57 10.71 14.42
CA GLN A 313 -13.15 10.68 14.78
C GLN A 313 -12.91 10.09 16.17
N ALA A 314 -11.83 9.33 16.32
CA ALA A 314 -11.32 8.85 17.60
C ALA A 314 -9.80 8.75 17.55
N ASN A 315 -9.15 8.88 18.70
CA ASN A 315 -7.73 8.61 18.85
C ASN A 315 -7.45 7.84 20.13
N GLY A 316 -6.30 7.21 20.20
CA GLY A 316 -5.83 6.56 21.41
C GLY A 316 -4.49 5.86 21.21
N ILE A 317 -3.93 5.44 22.33
CA ILE A 317 -2.76 4.56 22.36
C ILE A 317 -3.21 3.15 21.99
N ALA A 318 -2.36 2.41 21.27
CA ALA A 318 -2.58 1.00 20.99
C ALA A 318 -2.62 0.20 22.31
N GLN A 319 -3.68 -0.58 22.50
CA GLN A 319 -3.89 -1.38 23.72
C GLN A 319 -3.55 -2.85 23.49
N ALA A 320 -4.02 -3.40 22.38
CA ALA A 320 -3.65 -4.74 21.94
C ALA A 320 -2.33 -4.71 21.15
N GLY A 321 -2.00 -3.57 20.56
CA GLY A 321 -0.85 -3.40 19.67
C GLY A 321 -1.17 -3.78 18.23
N LEU A 322 -0.33 -3.31 17.30
CA LEU A 322 -0.42 -3.70 15.89
C LEU A 322 0.33 -5.00 15.65
N ARG A 323 -0.36 -5.97 15.05
CA ARG A 323 0.17 -7.29 14.70
C ARG A 323 0.75 -7.28 13.29
N TYR A 324 1.97 -7.80 13.16
CA TYR A 324 2.70 -7.89 11.89
C TYR A 324 2.75 -9.32 11.36
N SER A 325 3.11 -9.48 10.09
CA SER A 325 3.25 -10.79 9.43
C SER A 325 4.34 -11.67 10.05
N SER A 326 5.25 -11.09 10.83
CA SER A 326 6.23 -11.83 11.62
C SER A 326 5.66 -12.49 12.87
N GLY A 327 4.43 -12.15 13.26
CA GLY A 327 3.84 -12.54 14.54
C GLY A 327 4.23 -11.66 15.71
N GLN A 328 5.02 -10.62 15.46
CA GLN A 328 5.35 -9.62 16.45
C GLN A 328 4.20 -8.62 16.59
N THR A 329 4.06 -8.08 17.80
CA THR A 329 3.10 -7.04 18.13
C THR A 329 3.83 -5.80 18.65
N ARG A 330 3.34 -4.62 18.27
CA ARG A 330 3.88 -3.34 18.72
C ARG A 330 2.79 -2.46 19.33
N ASP A 331 2.97 -2.07 20.58
CA ASP A 331 1.98 -1.36 21.40
C ASP A 331 2.37 0.08 21.77
N ASP A 332 3.62 0.50 21.54
CA ASP A 332 4.13 1.86 21.76
C ASP A 332 3.69 2.85 20.65
N LEU A 333 2.42 2.78 20.23
CA LEU A 333 1.87 3.50 19.09
C LEU A 333 0.69 4.38 19.47
N ASN A 334 0.68 5.60 18.94
CA ASN A 334 -0.51 6.46 18.91
C ASN A 334 -1.26 6.24 17.59
N ILE A 335 -2.58 6.10 17.67
CA ILE A 335 -3.46 5.90 16.53
C ILE A 335 -4.49 7.03 16.52
N ASP A 336 -4.47 7.85 15.47
CA ASP A 336 -5.56 8.77 15.13
C ASP A 336 -6.40 8.12 14.02
N LEU A 337 -7.72 8.06 14.19
CA LEU A 337 -8.64 7.39 13.27
C LEU A 337 -9.82 8.30 12.93
N ALA A 338 -10.15 8.39 11.64
CA ALA A 338 -11.30 9.15 11.16
C ALA A 338 -12.09 8.33 10.15
N LEU A 339 -13.42 8.35 10.28
CA LEU A 339 -14.33 7.74 9.32
C LEU A 339 -14.26 8.49 8.00
N ASP A 340 -14.37 7.75 6.90
CA ASP A 340 -14.50 8.35 5.59
C ASP A 340 -15.91 8.93 5.36
N ARG A 341 -16.13 9.53 4.18
CA ARG A 341 -17.44 10.11 3.81
C ARG A 341 -18.62 9.13 3.83
N THR A 342 -18.37 7.81 3.75
CA THR A 342 -19.41 6.79 3.76
C THR A 342 -19.74 6.30 5.17
N GLY A 343 -18.82 6.47 6.12
CA GLY A 343 -18.93 5.90 7.47
C GLY A 343 -18.74 4.39 7.54
N ILE A 344 -18.47 3.72 6.41
CA ILE A 344 -18.25 2.27 6.32
C ILE A 344 -16.77 1.92 6.50
N TYR A 345 -15.89 2.85 6.10
CA TYR A 345 -14.45 2.70 6.18
C TYR A 345 -13.84 3.81 7.02
N ALA A 346 -12.62 3.59 7.50
CA ALA A 346 -11.86 4.57 8.25
C ALA A 346 -10.43 4.67 7.73
N PHE A 347 -9.86 5.86 7.87
CA PHE A 347 -8.43 6.10 7.79
C PHE A 347 -7.83 6.08 9.17
N ALA A 348 -6.63 5.51 9.32
CA ALA A 348 -5.84 5.60 10.53
C ALA A 348 -4.44 6.15 10.21
N VAL A 349 -3.97 7.07 11.04
CA VAL A 349 -2.60 7.56 11.06
C VAL A 349 -1.96 7.09 12.35
N VAL A 350 -0.94 6.25 12.20
CA VAL A 350 -0.23 5.61 13.29
C VAL A 350 1.15 6.24 13.41
N THR A 351 1.53 6.65 14.61
CA THR A 351 2.82 7.27 14.91
C THR A 351 3.44 6.64 16.16
N PRO A 352 4.78 6.57 16.30
CA PRO A 352 5.40 6.08 17.54
C PRO A 352 5.07 7.04 18.70
N LEU A 353 4.84 6.50 19.90
CA LEU A 353 4.72 7.32 21.12
C LEU A 353 6.02 8.07 21.43
N TYR A 354 7.16 7.44 21.14
CA TYR A 354 8.48 7.98 21.43
C TYR A 354 9.31 8.03 20.14
N LYS A 355 9.68 9.24 19.69
CA LYS A 355 10.53 9.42 18.49
C LYS A 355 11.97 8.92 18.66
N PHE A 356 12.47 8.83 19.89
CA PHE A 356 13.84 8.40 20.22
C PHE A 356 13.87 7.36 21.35
N GLY A 357 12.77 6.63 21.56
CA GLY A 357 12.66 5.61 22.61
C GLY A 357 13.04 4.21 22.12
N GLU A 358 13.27 3.29 23.07
CA GLU A 358 13.36 1.87 22.76
C GLU A 358 12.00 1.38 22.25
N GLN A 359 11.99 0.73 21.09
CA GLN A 359 10.78 0.15 20.53
C GLN A 359 10.39 -1.06 21.37
N THR A 360 9.14 -1.11 21.83
CA THR A 360 8.64 -2.24 22.59
C THR A 360 8.02 -3.24 21.62
N TRP A 361 8.74 -4.32 21.37
CA TRP A 361 8.28 -5.44 20.56
C TRP A 361 7.91 -6.58 21.49
N GLN A 362 6.65 -7.02 21.42
CA GLN A 362 6.20 -8.19 22.16
C GLN A 362 6.01 -9.35 21.19
N PRO A 363 6.64 -10.52 21.42
CA PRO A 363 6.24 -11.72 20.72
C PRO A 363 4.79 -12.06 21.08
N ASP A 364 3.96 -12.41 20.10
CA ASP A 364 2.61 -12.95 20.36
C ASP A 364 2.75 -14.37 20.93
N GLU A 365 2.96 -14.46 22.25
CA GLU A 365 3.04 -15.71 22.99
C GLU A 365 1.64 -16.30 23.18
N ARG A 366 1.48 -17.56 22.77
CA ARG A 366 0.23 -18.30 22.88
C ARG A 366 0.46 -19.59 23.65
N GLU A 367 -0.43 -19.83 24.60
CA GLU A 367 -0.54 -21.14 25.24
C GLU A 367 -1.27 -22.11 24.30
N CYS A 368 -0.79 -23.33 24.23
CA CYS A 368 -1.40 -24.38 23.45
C CYS A 368 -2.80 -24.71 23.99
N ASN A 369 -3.81 -24.70 23.11
CA ASN A 369 -5.19 -25.04 23.47
C ASN A 369 -5.39 -26.54 23.80
N SER A 370 -4.37 -27.39 23.63
CA SER A 370 -4.43 -28.79 24.08
C SER A 370 -4.17 -28.85 25.58
N GLY A 371 -5.17 -29.26 26.37
CA GLY A 371 -5.10 -29.35 27.84
C GLY A 371 -3.95 -30.23 28.37
N SER A 372 -3.45 -31.15 27.54
CA SER A 372 -2.31 -32.02 27.84
C SER A 372 -0.94 -31.49 27.39
N CYS A 373 -0.89 -30.46 26.54
CA CYS A 373 0.39 -29.96 26.00
C CYS A 373 0.99 -28.87 26.89
N GLY A 374 0.21 -27.84 27.24
CA GLY A 374 0.66 -26.72 28.08
C GLY A 374 1.83 -25.90 27.51
N ALA A 375 2.23 -26.13 26.25
CA ALA A 375 3.33 -25.41 25.63
C ALA A 375 2.96 -23.95 25.37
N VAL A 376 3.87 -23.03 25.66
CA VAL A 376 3.77 -21.63 25.25
C VAL A 376 4.69 -21.42 24.05
N PHE A 377 4.15 -20.91 22.95
CA PHE A 377 4.89 -20.69 21.71
C PHE A 377 4.54 -19.34 21.10
N SER A 378 5.47 -18.74 20.37
CA SER A 378 5.24 -17.47 19.68
C SER A 378 4.86 -17.67 18.22
N TRP A 379 4.02 -16.78 17.69
CA TRP A 379 3.75 -16.74 16.26
C TRP A 379 5.02 -16.32 15.52
N THR A 380 5.51 -17.18 14.62
CA THR A 380 6.67 -16.92 13.77
C THR A 380 6.31 -17.24 12.32
N VAL A 381 7.02 -16.67 11.35
CA VAL A 381 6.74 -16.89 9.91
C VAL A 381 6.80 -18.36 9.48
N ASP A 382 7.50 -19.19 10.25
CA ASP A 382 7.69 -20.61 9.95
C ASP A 382 6.61 -21.49 10.62
N ILE A 383 5.67 -20.90 11.37
CA ILE A 383 4.63 -21.65 12.06
C ILE A 383 3.54 -22.12 11.07
N VAL A 384 3.20 -23.41 11.15
CA VAL A 384 2.17 -23.99 10.29
C VAL A 384 0.79 -23.51 10.74
N THR A 385 0.02 -22.89 9.85
CA THR A 385 -1.36 -22.48 10.13
C THR A 385 -2.35 -23.61 9.85
N CYS A 386 -3.45 -23.64 10.60
CA CYS A 386 -4.49 -24.62 10.44
C CYS A 386 -5.32 -24.33 9.17
N PRO A 387 -5.46 -25.29 8.24
CA PRO A 387 -6.21 -25.06 7.00
C PRO A 387 -7.72 -24.85 7.20
N LYS A 388 -8.24 -25.12 8.40
CA LYS A 388 -9.67 -25.01 8.71
C LYS A 388 -10.06 -23.66 9.31
N CYS A 389 -9.28 -23.13 10.25
CA CYS A 389 -9.59 -21.88 10.94
C CYS A 389 -8.58 -20.75 10.70
N GLY A 390 -7.43 -21.04 10.09
CA GLY A 390 -6.36 -20.07 9.86
C GLY A 390 -5.45 -19.79 11.07
N GLU A 391 -5.79 -20.28 12.27
CA GLU A 391 -4.98 -20.11 13.49
C GLU A 391 -3.67 -20.92 13.41
N PRO A 392 -2.57 -20.45 14.04
CA PRO A 392 -1.33 -21.23 14.17
C PRO A 392 -1.57 -22.57 14.85
N ARG A 393 -0.85 -23.60 14.40
CA ARG A 393 -0.74 -24.88 15.08
C ARG A 393 0.42 -24.82 16.08
N CYS A 394 0.20 -25.40 17.26
CA CYS A 394 1.26 -25.56 18.25
C CYS A 394 2.44 -26.35 17.64
N PRO A 395 3.68 -25.87 17.69
CA PRO A 395 4.83 -26.57 17.13
C PRO A 395 5.06 -27.96 17.75
N ASP A 396 4.70 -28.11 19.02
CA ASP A 396 4.99 -29.32 19.80
C ASP A 396 3.97 -30.43 19.56
N CYS A 397 2.67 -30.10 19.60
CA CYS A 397 1.59 -31.11 19.46
C CYS A 397 0.75 -30.95 18.20
N SER A 398 1.02 -29.95 17.36
CA SER A 398 0.29 -29.61 16.13
C SER A 398 -1.19 -29.22 16.32
N ALA A 399 -1.66 -29.05 17.56
CA ALA A 399 -3.04 -28.68 17.85
C ALA A 399 -3.36 -27.23 17.43
N CYS A 400 -4.58 -26.98 16.90
CA CYS A 400 -5.16 -25.63 16.73
C CYS A 400 -6.25 -25.39 17.77
N GLY A 401 -6.57 -24.11 18.05
CA GLY A 401 -7.73 -23.77 18.89
C GLY A 401 -9.10 -24.16 18.32
N CYS A 402 -9.13 -24.64 17.09
CA CYS A 402 -10.30 -25.10 16.36
C CYS A 402 -10.53 -26.61 16.39
N GLU A 403 -9.56 -27.35 16.91
CA GLU A 403 -9.63 -28.79 17.13
C GLU A 403 -10.37 -29.00 18.45
N LYS A 404 -11.34 -29.91 18.43
CA LYS A 404 -12.13 -30.21 19.63
C LYS A 404 -11.17 -30.75 20.69
N PRO A 405 -11.34 -30.36 21.97
CA PRO A 405 -10.62 -31.02 23.06
C PRO A 405 -10.87 -32.54 22.99
N ALA A 406 -9.83 -33.33 23.28
CA ALA A 406 -9.92 -34.77 23.25
C ALA A 406 -10.86 -35.22 24.39
N GLU A 407 -11.98 -35.85 24.04
CA GLU A 407 -12.92 -36.43 25.01
C GLU A 407 -12.36 -37.73 25.64
N GLU A 408 -11.25 -38.26 25.11
CA GLU A 408 -10.66 -39.51 25.55
C GLU A 408 -9.64 -39.28 26.68
N VAL A 409 -9.89 -39.93 27.82
CA VAL A 409 -9.04 -39.87 29.01
C VAL A 409 -8.17 -41.11 29.13
N CYS A 410 -6.94 -40.94 29.58
CA CYS A 410 -6.02 -42.03 29.89
C CYS A 410 -6.60 -42.93 30.98
N LEU A 411 -6.64 -44.25 30.75
CA LEU A 411 -7.22 -45.20 31.70
C LEU A 411 -6.39 -45.41 32.98
N VAL A 412 -5.17 -44.86 33.04
CA VAL A 412 -4.26 -45.02 34.18
C VAL A 412 -4.24 -43.78 35.07
N CYS A 413 -4.04 -42.59 34.49
CA CYS A 413 -3.94 -41.35 35.25
C CYS A 413 -5.20 -40.49 35.20
N PHE A 414 -6.19 -40.86 34.38
CA PHE A 414 -7.45 -40.14 34.17
C PHE A 414 -7.31 -38.70 33.63
N MET A 415 -6.14 -38.32 33.12
CA MET A 415 -5.95 -37.06 32.40
C MET A 415 -6.27 -37.23 30.90
N GLU A 416 -6.66 -36.15 30.23
CA GLU A 416 -6.98 -36.15 28.81
C GLU A 416 -5.79 -36.62 27.96
N LEU A 417 -6.04 -37.52 27.01
CA LEU A 417 -5.06 -37.93 26.01
C LEU A 417 -4.83 -36.78 25.03
N SER A 418 -3.60 -36.59 24.56
CA SER A 418 -3.37 -35.67 23.46
C SER A 418 -4.08 -36.15 22.19
N VAL A 419 -4.34 -35.22 21.27
CA VAL A 419 -4.93 -35.53 19.96
C VAL A 419 -4.07 -36.54 19.17
N VAL A 420 -2.75 -36.53 19.37
CA VAL A 420 -1.84 -37.48 18.73
C VAL A 420 -2.01 -38.88 19.33
N GLU A 421 -2.10 -38.99 20.65
CA GLU A 421 -2.31 -40.27 21.34
C GLU A 421 -3.70 -40.85 21.05
N SER A 422 -4.75 -40.03 21.14
CA SER A 422 -6.12 -40.42 20.78
C SER A 422 -6.23 -40.76 19.28
N GLY A 423 -5.62 -39.97 18.40
CA GLY A 423 -5.57 -40.22 16.96
C GLY A 423 -4.78 -41.48 16.57
N ALA A 424 -3.84 -41.91 17.42
CA ALA A 424 -3.12 -43.17 17.31
C ALA A 424 -3.88 -44.36 17.94
N GLY A 425 -5.09 -44.13 18.49
CA GLY A 425 -5.90 -45.14 19.16
C GLY A 425 -5.32 -45.60 20.50
N MET A 426 -4.50 -44.78 21.14
CA MET A 426 -3.95 -45.10 22.46
C MET A 426 -5.03 -44.93 23.53
N THR A 427 -4.97 -45.77 24.56
CA THR A 427 -5.85 -45.68 25.74
C THR A 427 -5.12 -45.21 27.00
N THR A 428 -3.82 -44.96 26.90
CA THR A 428 -2.92 -44.54 27.99
C THR A 428 -1.86 -43.58 27.43
N HIS A 429 -1.42 -42.59 28.22
CA HIS A 429 -0.27 -41.75 27.82
C HIS A 429 0.98 -42.60 27.60
N VAL A 430 1.89 -42.12 26.77
CA VAL A 430 3.21 -42.78 26.58
C VAL A 430 3.94 -42.95 27.92
N ASP A 431 3.83 -41.97 28.81
CA ASP A 431 4.45 -42.00 30.15
C ASP A 431 3.66 -42.83 31.18
N CYS A 432 2.45 -43.28 30.84
CA CYS A 432 1.60 -44.12 31.68
C CYS A 432 1.59 -45.60 31.24
N ALA A 433 2.36 -45.95 30.20
CA ALA A 433 2.41 -47.29 29.61
C ALA A 433 3.28 -48.28 30.40
#